data_AF-A1CPV7-F1
#
_entry.id   AF-A1CPV7-F1
#
_cell.length_a   1.000
_cell.length_b   1.000
_cell.length_c   1.000
_cell.angle_alpha   90.00
_cell.angle_beta   90.00
_cell.angle_gamma   90.00
#
_symmetry.space_group_name_H-M   'P 1'
#
loop_
_entity.id
_entity.type
_entity.pdbx_description
1 polymer ?
#
loop_
_entity_poly.entity_id
_entity_poly.type
_entity_poly.pdbx_seq_one_letter_code
_entity_poly.pdbx_strand_id
1 'polypeptide(L)'
;MSLMLSRPFIINSDYCSVEMPNLRLETDGTQADLPSPIVPIALQCQLGRALTKIPGVIGGIVTPTQAVAVQQETEKWLAAFPPAFQLTDPDTRWDSDYNYIEVQRIQLHTIAYLVMLMPLKRCLTKSVDQGSASIEKSLQPTAVGIALKLMEASRRLLDCMEPSNTNPHFAPFAMFDTAAILCSAVIHDRHRCLPQRERILRAIAIALDTLEHIGHSTKTAAIFFSVLTKLVNNLTLSPEEHTILQPKKPADSAEGPKTSETRLASENVFGDINGLLPSDELGIGLHASLTPRFPYLEGLVPSPSDLTDLFNVDLGELGQIWDLDNLGLNFGHNIPA
;
A
#
# COMPACT_ATOMS: atom_id res chain seq x y z
N MET A 1 4.76 -2.13 13.66
CA MET A 1 3.40 -2.71 13.75
C MET A 1 2.54 -2.09 14.84
N SER A 2 2.86 -2.15 16.15
CA SER A 2 1.97 -1.57 17.19
C SER A 2 1.65 -0.09 16.96
N LEU A 3 2.68 0.74 16.72
CA LEU A 3 2.48 2.14 16.36
C LEU A 3 1.54 2.27 15.15
N MET A 4 1.81 1.52 14.06
CA MET A 4 1.04 1.50 12.80
C MET A 4 -0.46 1.27 12.97
N LEU A 5 -0.82 0.43 13.93
CA LEU A 5 -2.19 0.05 14.19
C LEU A 5 -2.80 0.86 15.34
N SER A 6 -2.15 1.96 15.76
CA SER A 6 -2.54 2.76 16.93
C SER A 6 -2.72 1.91 18.20
N ARG A 7 -1.93 0.83 18.34
CA ARG A 7 -1.99 -0.10 19.47
C ARG A 7 -0.89 0.20 20.49
N PRO A 8 -1.15 -0.05 21.79
CA PRO A 8 -0.10 -0.05 22.80
C PRO A 8 1.05 -1.00 22.43
N PHE A 9 2.27 -0.61 22.78
CA PHE A 9 3.42 -1.48 22.65
C PHE A 9 3.33 -2.61 23.68
N ILE A 10 3.42 -3.85 23.22
CA ILE A 10 3.40 -5.04 24.08
C ILE A 10 4.80 -5.27 24.69
N ILE A 11 5.84 -5.01 23.90
CA ILE A 11 7.24 -5.13 24.35
C ILE A 11 7.68 -3.78 24.90
N ASN A 12 8.02 -3.75 26.18
CA ASN A 12 8.58 -2.56 26.82
C ASN A 12 10.12 -2.64 26.81
N SER A 13 10.75 -1.67 26.15
CA SER A 13 12.21 -1.57 26.04
C SER A 13 12.91 -1.37 27.39
N ASP A 14 12.21 -0.89 28.41
CA ASP A 14 12.76 -0.72 29.76
C ASP A 14 12.97 -2.07 30.47
N TYR A 15 12.28 -3.12 30.02
CA TYR A 15 12.33 -4.46 30.60
C TYR A 15 12.87 -5.53 29.64
N CYS A 16 13.12 -5.19 28.38
CA CYS A 16 13.60 -6.11 27.36
C CYS A 16 14.87 -5.57 26.68
N SER A 17 16.00 -6.26 26.88
CA SER A 17 17.22 -6.02 26.11
C SER A 17 17.18 -6.84 24.82
N VAL A 18 16.88 -6.19 23.70
CA VAL A 18 16.91 -6.82 22.37
C VAL A 18 18.26 -6.52 21.72
N GLU A 19 19.05 -7.57 21.48
CA GLU A 19 20.26 -7.46 20.68
C GLU A 19 19.94 -7.15 19.22
N MET A 20 20.79 -6.35 18.57
CA MET A 20 20.60 -6.04 17.15
C MET A 20 20.93 -7.28 16.31
N PRO A 21 20.11 -7.64 15.31
CA PRO A 21 20.47 -8.66 14.34
C PRO A 21 21.85 -8.37 13.76
N ASN A 22 22.72 -9.37 13.76
CA ASN A 22 24.06 -9.28 13.19
C ASN A 22 24.15 -10.19 11.97
N LEU A 23 24.90 -9.78 10.96
CA LEU A 23 25.01 -10.47 9.67
C LEU A 23 26.03 -11.63 9.70
N ARG A 24 26.34 -12.16 10.89
CA ARG A 24 27.47 -13.09 11.08
C ARG A 24 27.32 -14.41 10.33
N LEU A 25 26.08 -14.84 10.08
CA LEU A 25 25.79 -16.08 9.33
C LEU A 25 25.94 -15.93 7.81
N GLU A 26 26.05 -14.69 7.33
CA GLU A 26 26.01 -14.32 5.91
C GLU A 26 27.39 -13.85 5.39
N THR A 27 28.43 -13.92 6.23
CA THR A 27 29.77 -13.39 5.92
C THR A 27 30.72 -14.46 5.36
N ASP A 28 30.39 -15.74 5.52
CA ASP A 28 31.23 -16.85 5.05
C ASP A 28 30.87 -17.20 3.58
N GLY A 29 31.66 -16.70 2.63
CA GLY A 29 31.64 -17.14 1.22
C GLY A 29 30.84 -16.27 0.23
N THR A 30 30.20 -15.20 0.71
CA THR A 30 29.42 -14.26 -0.11
C THR A 30 30.35 -13.22 -0.75
N GLN A 31 30.05 -12.82 -1.99
CA GLN A 31 30.76 -11.71 -2.65
C GLN A 31 30.73 -10.49 -1.72
N ALA A 32 31.89 -9.90 -1.39
CA ALA A 32 32.03 -8.90 -0.33
C ALA A 32 31.11 -7.65 -0.48
N ASP A 33 30.60 -7.41 -1.69
CA ASP A 33 29.77 -6.28 -2.05
C ASP A 33 28.28 -6.61 -2.23
N LEU A 34 27.88 -7.88 -2.15
CA LEU A 34 26.49 -8.30 -2.35
C LEU A 34 25.67 -8.00 -1.08
N PRO A 35 24.57 -7.23 -1.16
CA PRO A 35 23.70 -6.98 -0.02
C PRO A 35 23.10 -8.27 0.53
N SER A 36 23.30 -8.55 1.82
CA SER A 36 22.68 -9.73 2.44
C SER A 36 21.15 -9.59 2.52
N PRO A 37 20.39 -10.69 2.30
CA PRO A 37 18.93 -10.71 2.44
C PRO A 37 18.40 -10.28 3.81
N ILE A 38 19.24 -10.28 4.85
CA ILE A 38 18.87 -9.93 6.24
C ILE A 38 19.11 -8.45 6.55
N VAL A 39 19.81 -7.71 5.69
CA VAL A 39 20.08 -6.27 5.88
C VAL A 39 18.82 -5.46 6.17
N PRO A 40 17.68 -5.66 5.47
CA PRO A 40 16.46 -4.89 5.76
C PRO A 40 15.92 -5.11 7.17
N ILE A 41 16.06 -6.32 7.72
CA ILE A 41 15.60 -6.64 9.08
C ILE A 41 16.46 -5.86 10.09
N ALA A 42 17.78 -5.87 9.91
CA ALA A 42 18.69 -5.10 10.76
C ALA A 42 18.38 -3.59 10.68
N LEU A 43 18.15 -3.04 9.49
CA LEU A 43 17.79 -1.64 9.29
C LEU A 43 16.46 -1.29 9.95
N GLN A 44 15.43 -2.13 9.84
CA GLN A 44 14.14 -1.91 10.50
C GLN A 44 14.26 -1.96 12.03
N CYS A 45 15.05 -2.89 12.58
CA CYS A 45 15.35 -2.94 14.01
C CYS A 45 16.07 -1.66 14.48
N GLN A 46 17.01 -1.14 13.68
CA GLN A 46 17.69 0.12 13.99
C GLN A 46 16.72 1.29 14.06
N LEU A 47 15.82 1.41 13.07
CA LEU A 47 14.77 2.44 13.07
C LEU A 47 13.87 2.30 14.30
N GLY A 48 13.34 1.09 14.56
CA GLY A 48 12.49 0.84 15.72
C GLY A 48 13.13 1.28 17.03
N ARG A 49 14.41 0.94 17.24
CA ARG A 49 15.17 1.35 18.43
C ARG A 49 15.51 2.84 18.48
N ALA A 50 15.62 3.51 17.33
CA ALA A 50 15.80 4.95 17.30
C ALA A 50 14.52 5.67 17.74
N LEU A 51 13.36 5.20 17.25
CA LEU A 51 12.06 5.78 17.59
C LEU A 51 11.68 5.60 19.07
N THR A 52 12.08 4.50 19.72
CA THR A 52 11.81 4.31 21.16
C THR A 52 12.50 5.33 22.05
N LYS A 53 13.55 5.99 21.56
CA LYS A 53 14.27 7.04 22.28
C LYS A 53 13.56 8.40 22.24
N ILE A 54 12.53 8.55 21.41
CA ILE A 54 11.74 9.79 21.32
C ILE A 54 10.73 9.79 22.48
N PRO A 55 10.85 10.71 23.46
CA PRO A 55 9.99 10.69 24.63
C PRO A 55 8.50 10.77 24.27
N GLY A 56 7.70 9.86 24.83
CA GLY A 56 6.24 9.84 24.68
C GLY A 56 5.71 9.29 23.34
N VAL A 57 6.56 8.95 22.36
CA VAL A 57 6.11 8.30 21.10
C VAL A 57 5.50 6.91 21.37
N ILE A 58 5.98 6.23 22.40
CA ILE A 58 5.45 4.91 22.82
C ILE A 58 4.06 5.04 23.50
N GLY A 59 3.68 6.26 23.93
CA GLY A 59 2.44 6.53 24.66
C GLY A 59 1.16 6.64 23.80
N GLY A 60 1.23 6.34 22.50
CA GLY A 60 0.09 6.23 21.60
C GLY A 60 -0.35 7.55 20.96
N ILE A 61 -0.57 8.61 21.74
CA ILE A 61 -0.92 9.92 21.19
C ILE A 61 0.34 10.73 20.90
N VAL A 62 0.66 10.88 19.61
CA VAL A 62 1.81 11.65 19.16
C VAL A 62 1.44 13.12 18.99
N THR A 63 2.15 14.00 19.69
CA THR A 63 2.06 15.47 19.55
C THR A 63 2.72 15.94 18.24
N PRO A 64 2.38 17.13 17.73
CA PRO A 64 3.03 17.66 16.52
C PRO A 64 4.56 17.73 16.62
N THR A 65 5.10 18.09 17.78
CA THR A 65 6.56 18.11 18.02
C THR A 65 7.17 16.72 17.93
N GLN A 66 6.52 15.70 18.50
CA GLN A 66 6.97 14.32 18.37
C GLN A 66 6.83 13.80 16.93
N ALA A 67 5.82 14.23 16.19
CA ALA A 67 5.66 13.89 14.76
C ALA A 67 6.85 14.39 13.93
N VAL A 68 7.28 15.63 14.17
CA VAL A 68 8.49 16.20 13.55
C VAL A 68 9.74 15.43 13.96
N ALA A 69 9.88 15.05 15.23
CA ALA A 69 11.03 14.26 15.69
C ALA A 69 11.08 12.86 15.04
N VAL A 70 9.94 12.19 14.89
CA VAL A 70 9.83 10.90 14.18
C VAL A 70 10.24 11.06 12.71
N GLN A 71 9.78 12.13 12.06
CA GLN A 71 10.18 12.42 10.68
C GLN A 71 11.69 12.61 10.56
N GLN A 72 12.29 13.46 11.40
CA GLN A 72 13.73 13.74 11.38
C GLN A 72 14.59 12.50 11.62
N GLU A 73 14.21 11.65 12.59
CA GLU A 73 14.96 10.42 12.85
C GLU A 73 14.83 9.42 11.68
N THR A 74 13.66 9.38 11.03
CA THR A 74 13.45 8.52 9.86
C THR A 74 14.22 9.03 8.63
N GLU A 75 14.31 10.35 8.43
CA GLU A 75 15.12 10.96 7.36
C GLU A 75 16.61 10.68 7.58
N LYS A 76 17.09 10.80 8.81
CA LYS A 76 18.46 10.44 9.19
C LYS A 76 18.74 8.96 8.96
N TRP A 77 17.79 8.08 9.27
CA TRP A 77 17.90 6.64 8.99
C TRP A 77 18.00 6.36 7.49
N LEU A 78 17.17 6.97 6.66
CA LEU A 78 17.25 6.88 5.19
C LEU A 78 18.60 7.36 4.65
N ALA A 79 19.13 8.47 5.18
CA ALA A 79 20.42 9.01 4.76
C ALA A 79 21.62 8.11 5.10
N ALA A 80 21.45 7.19 6.06
CA ALA A 80 22.48 6.23 6.46
C ALA A 80 22.44 4.91 5.68
N PHE A 81 21.60 4.80 4.65
CA PHE A 81 21.43 3.57 3.90
C PHE A 81 22.68 3.17 3.09
N PRO A 82 22.97 1.85 2.99
CA PRO A 82 23.97 1.34 2.06
C PRO A 82 23.62 1.72 0.62
N PRO A 83 24.62 1.80 -0.30
CA PRO A 83 24.40 2.18 -1.70
C PRO A 83 23.24 1.45 -2.39
N ALA A 84 23.14 0.12 -2.21
CA ALA A 84 22.10 -0.70 -2.80
C ALA A 84 20.69 -0.42 -2.28
N PHE A 85 20.52 0.37 -1.22
CA PHE A 85 19.23 0.71 -0.64
C PHE A 85 18.92 2.20 -0.66
N GLN A 86 19.83 3.06 -1.16
CA GLN A 86 19.65 4.51 -1.14
C GLN A 86 18.35 4.97 -1.80
N LEU A 87 17.81 6.07 -1.28
CA LEU A 87 16.57 6.65 -1.80
C LEU A 87 16.76 7.29 -3.18
N THR A 88 17.93 7.87 -3.42
CA THR A 88 18.29 8.57 -4.65
C THR A 88 19.50 7.88 -5.25
N ASP A 89 19.42 7.54 -6.53
CA ASP A 89 20.48 6.87 -7.30
C ASP A 89 21.04 5.60 -6.60
N PRO A 90 20.18 4.60 -6.29
CA PRO A 90 20.65 3.37 -5.66
C PRO A 90 21.56 2.56 -6.59
N ASP A 91 22.54 1.87 -6.01
CA ASP A 91 23.36 0.89 -6.73
C ASP A 91 22.50 -0.31 -7.15
N THR A 92 22.16 -0.37 -8.44
CA THR A 92 21.28 -1.38 -9.03
C THR A 92 22.01 -2.52 -9.73
N ARG A 93 23.34 -2.61 -9.59
CA ARG A 93 24.16 -3.60 -10.33
C ARG A 93 23.76 -5.05 -10.08
N TRP A 94 23.08 -5.32 -8.97
CA TRP A 94 22.67 -6.66 -8.53
C TRP A 94 21.19 -6.97 -8.81
N ASP A 95 20.41 -5.98 -9.26
CA ASP A 95 18.94 -6.10 -9.32
C ASP A 95 18.49 -7.17 -10.33
N SER A 96 19.24 -7.38 -11.42
CA SER A 96 18.95 -8.41 -12.43
C SER A 96 19.20 -9.83 -11.96
N ASP A 97 20.19 -10.01 -11.08
CA ASP A 97 20.66 -11.32 -10.65
C ASP A 97 19.98 -11.74 -9.34
N TYR A 98 19.49 -10.76 -8.56
CA TYR A 98 18.95 -10.94 -7.24
C TYR A 98 17.68 -10.08 -7.04
N ASN A 99 16.55 -10.56 -7.57
CA ASN A 99 15.24 -9.88 -7.52
C ASN A 99 14.82 -9.40 -6.12
N TYR A 100 15.28 -10.05 -5.04
CA TYR A 100 14.96 -9.64 -3.68
C TYR A 100 15.53 -8.26 -3.33
N ILE A 101 16.63 -7.82 -3.94
CA ILE A 101 17.31 -6.56 -3.58
C ILE A 101 16.42 -5.36 -3.92
N GLU A 102 15.87 -5.33 -5.14
CA GLU A 102 14.95 -4.27 -5.56
C GLU A 102 13.69 -4.26 -4.67
N VAL A 103 13.08 -5.42 -4.44
CA VAL A 103 11.89 -5.56 -3.59
C VAL A 103 12.17 -5.05 -2.17
N GLN A 104 13.31 -5.43 -1.58
CA GLN A 104 13.72 -5.00 -0.25
C GLN A 104 14.00 -3.50 -0.17
N ARG A 105 14.65 -2.94 -1.21
CA ARG A 105 14.88 -1.49 -1.33
C ARG A 105 13.56 -0.72 -1.30
N ILE A 106 12.61 -1.10 -2.16
CA ILE A 106 11.31 -0.43 -2.23
C ILE A 106 10.54 -0.63 -0.92
N GLN A 107 10.58 -1.84 -0.33
CA GLN A 107 9.95 -2.12 0.96
C GLN A 107 10.48 -1.22 2.08
N LEU A 108 11.80 -1.00 2.17
CA LEU A 108 12.41 -0.10 3.16
C LEU A 108 11.94 1.35 2.97
N HIS A 109 11.84 1.83 1.73
CA HIS A 109 11.31 3.17 1.44
C HIS A 109 9.83 3.29 1.82
N THR A 110 9.01 2.28 1.51
CA THR A 110 7.60 2.22 1.92
C THR A 110 7.47 2.27 3.44
N ILE A 111 8.29 1.52 4.18
CA ILE A 111 8.32 1.56 5.65
C ILE A 111 8.69 2.95 6.15
N ALA A 112 9.67 3.61 5.53
CA ALA A 112 10.08 4.96 5.90
C ALA A 112 8.90 5.94 5.81
N TYR A 113 8.24 5.99 4.64
CA TYR A 113 7.13 6.91 4.43
C TYR A 113 5.94 6.60 5.33
N LEU A 114 5.68 5.32 5.59
CA LEU A 114 4.65 4.89 6.53
C LEU A 114 4.93 5.41 7.94
N VAL A 115 6.14 5.18 8.46
CA VAL A 115 6.58 5.68 9.78
C VAL A 115 6.50 7.21 9.88
N MET A 116 6.83 7.93 8.82
CA MET A 116 6.71 9.40 8.79
C MET A 116 5.24 9.86 8.74
N LEU A 117 4.37 9.20 7.97
CA LEU A 117 2.97 9.59 7.82
C LEU A 117 2.15 9.34 9.08
N MET A 118 2.43 8.22 9.74
CA MET A 118 1.79 7.73 10.94
C MET A 118 1.45 8.80 11.99
N PRO A 119 2.41 9.56 12.54
CA PRO A 119 2.12 10.59 13.53
C PRO A 119 1.47 11.84 12.93
N LEU A 120 1.50 12.00 11.61
CA LEU A 120 0.92 13.12 10.87
C LEU A 120 -0.52 12.88 10.40
N LYS A 121 -1.05 11.64 10.52
CA LYS A 121 -2.40 11.29 10.06
C LYS A 121 -3.48 12.26 10.51
N ARG A 122 -3.42 12.74 11.76
CA ARG A 122 -4.38 13.71 12.33
C ARG A 122 -4.38 15.07 11.65
N CYS A 123 -3.28 15.45 10.99
CA CYS A 123 -3.21 16.67 10.19
C CYS A 123 -4.03 16.56 8.89
N LEU A 124 -4.41 15.34 8.51
CA LEU A 124 -5.21 15.03 7.33
C LEU A 124 -6.65 14.65 7.69
N THR A 125 -6.90 14.05 8.86
CA THR A 125 -8.22 13.48 9.18
C THR A 125 -9.11 14.33 10.10
N LYS A 126 -8.69 15.56 10.42
CA LYS A 126 -9.49 16.51 11.22
C LYS A 126 -9.83 17.76 10.43
N SER A 127 -11.07 18.23 10.57
CA SER A 127 -11.46 19.58 10.16
C SER A 127 -10.76 20.61 11.05
N VAL A 128 -9.79 21.33 10.50
CA VAL A 128 -9.14 22.46 11.19
C VAL A 128 -9.88 23.75 10.81
N ASP A 129 -10.45 24.43 11.79
CA ASP A 129 -11.09 25.73 11.56
C ASP A 129 -10.09 26.73 10.99
N GLN A 130 -10.46 27.38 9.88
CA GLN A 130 -9.56 28.25 9.10
C GLN A 130 -8.93 29.37 9.92
N GLY A 131 -9.63 29.86 10.95
CA GLY A 131 -9.19 30.96 11.82
C GLY A 131 -8.21 30.55 12.92
N SER A 132 -7.98 29.25 13.13
CA SER A 132 -7.00 28.77 14.11
C SER A 132 -5.64 28.54 13.44
N ALA A 133 -4.62 29.28 13.88
CA ALA A 133 -3.23 28.98 13.54
C ALA A 133 -2.79 27.75 14.35
N SER A 134 -3.11 26.55 13.86
CA SER A 134 -2.67 25.29 14.48
C SER A 134 -1.38 24.78 13.85
N ILE A 135 -0.52 24.16 14.67
CA ILE A 135 0.69 23.49 14.19
C ILE A 135 0.31 22.36 13.22
N GLU A 136 -0.81 21.67 13.46
CA GLU A 136 -1.35 20.63 12.58
C GLU A 136 -1.60 21.15 11.15
N LYS A 137 -2.14 22.38 11.01
CA LYS A 137 -2.33 23.03 9.70
C LYS A 137 -1.00 23.30 8.99
N SER A 138 0.02 23.71 9.74
CA SER A 138 1.36 23.95 9.15
C SER A 138 2.04 22.67 8.67
N LEU A 139 1.71 21.51 9.25
CA LEU A 139 2.24 20.20 8.87
C LEU A 139 1.43 19.52 7.75
N GLN A 140 0.23 20.00 7.44
CA GLN A 140 -0.64 19.40 6.42
C GLN A 140 0.03 19.25 5.03
N PRO A 141 0.74 20.25 4.48
CA PRO A 141 1.43 20.08 3.19
C PRO A 141 2.49 18.96 3.23
N THR A 142 3.23 18.85 4.34
CA THR A 142 4.22 17.79 4.56
C THR A 142 3.55 16.42 4.64
N ALA A 143 2.45 16.32 5.39
CA ALA A 143 1.67 15.08 5.52
C ALA A 143 1.12 14.61 4.16
N VAL A 144 0.58 15.53 3.35
CA VAL A 144 0.15 15.23 1.96
C VAL A 144 1.33 14.74 1.13
N GLY A 145 2.47 15.42 1.17
CA GLY A 145 3.65 15.05 0.41
C GLY A 145 4.16 13.65 0.75
N ILE A 146 4.17 13.28 2.04
CA ILE A 146 4.56 11.94 2.50
C ILE A 146 3.51 10.90 2.08
N ALA A 147 2.21 11.19 2.22
CA ALA A 147 1.14 10.28 1.81
C ALA A 147 1.21 9.95 0.31
N LEU A 148 1.47 10.94 -0.54
CA LEU A 148 1.64 10.71 -1.98
C LEU A 148 2.87 9.84 -2.28
N LYS A 149 4.00 10.05 -1.60
CA LYS A 149 5.20 9.20 -1.74
C LYS A 149 4.94 7.77 -1.27
N LEU A 150 4.17 7.59 -0.20
CA LEU A 150 3.78 6.28 0.31
C LEU A 150 2.88 5.53 -0.67
N MET A 151 1.91 6.21 -1.30
CA MET A 151 1.06 5.64 -2.34
C MET A 151 1.88 5.15 -3.53
N GLU A 152 2.83 5.97 -4.00
CA GLU A 152 3.73 5.63 -5.11
C GLU A 152 4.64 4.44 -4.75
N ALA A 153 5.28 4.46 -3.58
CA ALA A 153 6.14 3.37 -3.13
C ALA A 153 5.36 2.06 -2.93
N SER A 154 4.13 2.13 -2.42
CA SER A 154 3.25 0.95 -2.26
C SER A 154 2.85 0.34 -3.61
N ARG A 155 2.58 1.19 -4.62
CA ARG A 155 2.30 0.73 -5.98
C ARG A 155 3.53 0.05 -6.60
N ARG A 156 4.70 0.70 -6.55
CA ARG A 156 5.94 0.11 -7.05
C ARG A 156 6.28 -1.22 -6.38
N LEU A 157 6.02 -1.33 -5.07
CA LEU A 157 6.24 -2.57 -4.34
C LEU A 157 5.35 -3.70 -4.85
N LEU A 158 4.09 -3.40 -5.18
CA LEU A 158 3.18 -4.37 -5.79
C LEU A 158 3.67 -4.82 -7.17
N ASP A 159 4.06 -3.87 -8.01
CA ASP A 159 4.53 -4.16 -9.38
C ASP A 159 5.76 -5.10 -9.35
N CYS A 160 6.69 -4.90 -8.40
CA CYS A 160 7.86 -5.79 -8.24
C CYS A 160 7.50 -7.18 -7.67
N MET A 161 6.38 -7.30 -6.95
CA MET A 161 5.96 -8.55 -6.31
C MET A 161 5.05 -9.41 -7.18
N GLU A 162 4.35 -8.81 -8.16
CA GLU A 162 3.43 -9.49 -9.09
C GLU A 162 4.05 -10.74 -9.78
N PRO A 163 5.31 -10.73 -10.25
CA PRO A 163 5.90 -11.89 -10.92
C PRO A 163 6.13 -13.10 -9.99
N SER A 164 6.13 -12.87 -8.67
CA SER A 164 6.59 -13.86 -7.68
C SER A 164 5.46 -14.67 -7.02
N ASN A 165 4.18 -14.35 -7.29
CA ASN A 165 3.01 -14.92 -6.59
C ASN A 165 3.10 -14.83 -5.04
N THR A 166 4.00 -14.01 -4.50
CA THR A 166 4.09 -13.80 -3.05
C THR A 166 2.98 -12.83 -2.66
N ASN A 167 2.09 -13.23 -1.76
CA ASN A 167 0.95 -12.42 -1.34
C ASN A 167 1.42 -11.30 -0.40
N PRO A 168 1.55 -10.05 -0.85
CA PRO A 168 2.24 -9.07 -0.05
C PRO A 168 1.22 -8.26 0.72
N HIS A 169 0.58 -8.82 1.74
CA HIS A 169 -0.46 -8.14 2.53
C HIS A 169 -0.11 -6.70 2.94
N PHE A 170 1.19 -6.42 3.14
CA PHE A 170 1.70 -5.11 3.49
C PHE A 170 1.43 -4.02 2.44
N ALA A 171 1.69 -4.26 1.16
CA ALA A 171 1.63 -3.21 0.13
C ALA A 171 0.18 -2.77 -0.20
N PRO A 172 -0.79 -3.69 -0.42
CA PRO A 172 -2.20 -3.34 -0.55
C PRO A 172 -2.72 -2.66 0.71
N PHE A 173 -2.31 -3.10 1.91
CA PHE A 173 -2.75 -2.47 3.16
C PHE A 173 -2.22 -1.03 3.28
N ALA A 174 -0.93 -0.81 3.04
CA ALA A 174 -0.33 0.53 3.09
C ALA A 174 -0.98 1.46 2.06
N MET A 175 -1.26 0.98 0.85
CA MET A 175 -1.98 1.71 -0.18
C MET A 175 -3.42 2.04 0.25
N PHE A 176 -4.17 1.04 0.72
CA PHE A 176 -5.55 1.21 1.17
C PHE A 176 -5.66 2.20 2.34
N ASP A 177 -4.88 2.01 3.41
CA ASP A 177 -4.91 2.87 4.60
C ASP A 177 -4.58 4.32 4.23
N THR A 178 -3.56 4.52 3.38
CA THR A 178 -3.17 5.86 2.91
C THR A 178 -4.26 6.48 2.02
N ALA A 179 -4.86 5.72 1.11
CA ALA A 179 -5.96 6.18 0.28
C ALA A 179 -7.18 6.59 1.13
N ALA A 180 -7.51 5.82 2.17
CA ALA A 180 -8.59 6.14 3.09
C ALA A 180 -8.32 7.43 3.89
N ILE A 181 -7.09 7.64 4.36
CA ILE A 181 -6.65 8.88 5.01
C ILE A 181 -6.80 10.07 4.06
N LEU A 182 -6.41 9.90 2.80
CA LEU A 182 -6.54 10.93 1.78
C LEU A 182 -8.00 11.22 1.42
N CYS A 183 -8.87 10.20 1.36
CA CYS A 183 -10.31 10.39 1.23
C CYS A 183 -10.86 11.22 2.40
N SER A 184 -10.48 10.89 3.63
CA SER A 184 -10.85 11.67 4.82
C SER A 184 -10.38 13.13 4.70
N ALA A 185 -9.15 13.37 4.24
CA ALA A 185 -8.65 14.72 4.00
C ALA A 185 -9.50 15.52 3.00
N VAL A 186 -9.95 14.87 1.92
CA VAL A 186 -10.83 15.47 0.91
C VAL A 186 -12.22 15.74 1.47
N ILE A 187 -12.76 14.86 2.32
CA ILE A 187 -14.08 15.01 2.97
C ILE A 187 -14.06 16.21 3.95
N HIS A 188 -13.00 16.35 4.72
CA HIS A 188 -12.87 17.44 5.70
C HIS A 188 -12.47 18.79 5.07
N ASP A 189 -12.02 18.80 3.82
CA ASP A 189 -11.62 20.00 3.07
C ASP A 189 -12.83 20.80 2.53
N ARG A 190 -13.66 21.31 3.43
CA ARG A 190 -14.89 22.06 3.11
C ARG A 190 -14.66 23.29 2.23
N HIS A 191 -13.47 23.87 2.32
CA HIS A 191 -13.10 25.09 1.60
C HIS A 191 -12.21 24.86 0.39
N ARG A 192 -11.97 23.60 -0.01
CA ARG A 192 -11.15 23.25 -1.18
C ARG A 192 -9.74 23.86 -1.15
N CYS A 193 -9.13 23.91 0.03
CA CYS A 193 -7.81 24.47 0.27
C CYS A 193 -6.74 23.40 0.50
N LEU A 194 -7.08 22.11 0.37
CA LEU A 194 -6.15 21.01 0.56
C LEU A 194 -4.99 21.09 -0.45
N PRO A 195 -3.73 21.06 0.01
CA PRO A 195 -2.57 21.08 -0.86
C PRO A 195 -2.59 19.90 -1.84
N GLN A 196 -2.20 20.15 -3.10
CA GLN A 196 -2.03 19.10 -4.12
C GLN A 196 -3.29 18.22 -4.35
N ARG A 197 -4.49 18.76 -4.13
CA ARG A 197 -5.77 18.05 -4.23
C ARG A 197 -5.93 17.21 -5.50
N GLU A 198 -5.55 17.72 -6.67
CA GLU A 198 -5.61 16.97 -7.92
C GLU A 198 -4.71 15.71 -7.91
N ARG A 199 -3.50 15.82 -7.35
CA ARG A 199 -2.58 14.68 -7.19
C ARG A 199 -3.12 13.66 -6.19
N ILE A 200 -3.79 14.13 -5.13
CA ILE A 200 -4.47 13.28 -4.16
C ILE A 200 -5.56 12.46 -4.84
N LEU A 201 -6.44 13.10 -5.62
CA LEU A 201 -7.51 12.43 -6.34
C LEU A 201 -6.95 11.41 -7.34
N ARG A 202 -5.90 11.76 -8.09
CA ARG A 202 -5.21 10.79 -8.96
C ARG A 202 -4.66 9.59 -8.19
N ALA A 203 -4.03 9.80 -7.04
CA ALA A 203 -3.51 8.72 -6.22
C ALA A 203 -4.63 7.80 -5.71
N ILE A 204 -5.77 8.37 -5.30
CA ILE A 204 -6.96 7.59 -4.89
C ILE A 204 -7.50 6.76 -6.07
N ALA A 205 -7.63 7.35 -7.26
CA ALA A 205 -8.06 6.64 -8.46
C ALA A 205 -7.14 5.46 -8.80
N ILE A 206 -5.82 5.69 -8.75
CA ILE A 206 -4.81 4.64 -8.92
C ILE A 206 -5.01 3.53 -7.88
N ALA A 207 -5.23 3.86 -6.61
CA ALA A 207 -5.46 2.83 -5.59
C ALA A 207 -6.72 2.02 -5.82
N LEU A 208 -7.84 2.65 -6.22
CA LEU A 208 -9.07 1.93 -6.59
C LEU A 208 -8.81 0.91 -7.68
N ASP A 209 -8.21 1.33 -8.79
CA ASP A 209 -7.88 0.46 -9.93
C ASP A 209 -6.94 -0.69 -9.52
N THR A 210 -5.92 -0.40 -8.70
CA THR A 210 -5.01 -1.44 -8.16
C THR A 210 -5.77 -2.48 -7.36
N LEU A 211 -6.58 -2.03 -6.41
CA LEU A 211 -7.25 -2.87 -5.43
C LEU A 211 -8.37 -3.69 -6.07
N GLU A 212 -9.04 -3.13 -7.08
CA GLU A 212 -9.97 -3.87 -7.95
C GLU A 212 -9.24 -5.01 -8.66
N HIS A 213 -8.14 -4.69 -9.35
CA HIS A 213 -7.37 -5.65 -10.12
C HIS A 213 -6.87 -6.83 -9.26
N ILE A 214 -6.21 -6.55 -8.14
CA ILE A 214 -5.68 -7.60 -7.26
C ILE A 214 -6.77 -8.23 -6.37
N GLY A 215 -7.94 -7.58 -6.26
CA GLY A 215 -9.12 -8.09 -5.56
C GLY A 215 -9.69 -9.35 -6.20
N HIS A 216 -9.46 -9.55 -7.50
CA HIS A 216 -9.80 -10.80 -8.19
C HIS A 216 -9.00 -12.01 -7.65
N SER A 217 -7.81 -11.76 -7.09
CA SER A 217 -6.89 -12.79 -6.59
C SER A 217 -6.93 -12.96 -5.08
N THR A 218 -7.32 -11.93 -4.32
CA THR A 218 -7.32 -11.98 -2.85
C THR A 218 -8.58 -11.39 -2.21
N LYS A 219 -9.16 -12.11 -1.25
CA LYS A 219 -10.33 -11.64 -0.48
C LYS A 219 -10.04 -10.32 0.25
N THR A 220 -8.84 -10.18 0.81
CA THR A 220 -8.43 -8.98 1.56
C THR A 220 -8.45 -7.73 0.67
N ALA A 221 -7.90 -7.80 -0.55
CA ALA A 221 -7.92 -6.65 -1.44
C ALA A 221 -9.33 -6.34 -1.98
N ALA A 222 -10.17 -7.34 -2.20
CA ALA A 222 -11.58 -7.11 -2.54
C ALA A 222 -12.32 -6.33 -1.42
N ILE A 223 -12.03 -6.63 -0.15
CA ILE A 223 -12.55 -5.85 0.99
C ILE A 223 -12.02 -4.41 0.94
N PHE A 224 -10.70 -4.23 0.75
CA PHE A 224 -10.10 -2.88 0.63
C PHE A 224 -10.74 -2.05 -0.48
N PHE A 225 -10.93 -2.65 -1.65
CA PHE A 225 -11.59 -2.02 -2.79
C PHE A 225 -13.03 -1.61 -2.45
N SER A 226 -13.83 -2.51 -1.85
CA SER A 226 -15.21 -2.23 -1.48
C SER A 226 -15.32 -1.06 -0.49
N VAL A 227 -14.47 -1.07 0.54
CA VAL A 227 -14.43 0.00 1.56
C VAL A 227 -13.98 1.33 0.94
N LEU A 228 -12.92 1.31 0.12
CA LEU A 228 -12.40 2.52 -0.52
C LEU A 228 -13.43 3.11 -1.50
N THR A 229 -14.14 2.28 -2.26
CA THR A 229 -15.22 2.71 -3.16
C THR A 229 -16.31 3.47 -2.40
N LYS A 230 -16.73 2.95 -1.23
CA LYS A 230 -17.69 3.65 -0.37
C LYS A 230 -17.18 5.00 0.13
N LEU A 231 -15.91 5.09 0.53
CA LEU A 231 -15.31 6.38 0.92
C LEU A 231 -15.26 7.36 -0.25
N VAL A 232 -14.92 6.88 -1.45
CA VAL A 232 -14.85 7.70 -2.66
C VAL A 232 -16.22 8.26 -3.07
N ASN A 233 -17.29 7.48 -2.91
CA ASN A 233 -18.64 7.94 -3.20
C ASN A 233 -19.11 9.07 -2.26
N ASN A 234 -18.43 9.28 -1.14
CA ASN A 234 -18.73 10.34 -0.16
C ASN A 234 -17.87 11.60 -0.35
N LEU A 235 -16.97 11.63 -1.33
CA LEU A 235 -16.13 12.81 -1.56
C LEU A 235 -16.96 13.96 -2.12
N THR A 236 -16.76 15.15 -1.58
CA THR A 236 -17.33 16.38 -2.15
C THR A 236 -16.44 16.87 -3.28
N LEU A 237 -16.81 16.51 -4.53
CA LEU A 237 -16.01 16.77 -5.73
C LEU A 237 -16.67 17.81 -6.65
N SER A 238 -15.88 18.53 -7.43
CA SER A 238 -16.37 19.31 -8.56
C SER A 238 -16.60 18.40 -9.78
N PRO A 239 -17.34 18.84 -10.82
CA PRO A 239 -17.51 18.06 -12.05
C PRO A 239 -16.18 17.65 -12.69
N GLU A 240 -15.18 18.54 -12.69
CA GLU A 240 -13.84 18.26 -13.20
C GLU A 240 -13.14 17.17 -12.36
N GLU A 241 -13.24 17.24 -11.04
CA GLU A 241 -12.65 16.27 -10.12
C GLU A 241 -13.28 14.87 -10.24
N HIS A 242 -14.59 14.81 -10.55
CA HIS A 242 -15.25 13.53 -10.84
C HIS A 242 -14.63 12.81 -12.03
N THR A 243 -14.15 13.54 -13.05
CA THR A 243 -13.50 12.92 -14.21
C THR A 243 -12.14 12.29 -13.88
N ILE A 244 -11.48 12.76 -12.81
CA ILE A 244 -10.18 12.24 -12.37
C ILE A 244 -10.34 10.86 -11.70
N LEU A 245 -11.45 10.65 -10.98
CA LEU A 245 -11.73 9.40 -10.27
C LEU A 245 -12.40 8.34 -11.12
N GLN A 246 -12.93 8.71 -12.30
CA GLN A 246 -13.50 7.72 -13.19
C GLN A 246 -12.39 6.92 -13.89
N PRO A 247 -12.48 5.58 -13.90
CA PRO A 247 -11.64 4.77 -14.75
C PRO A 247 -11.78 5.27 -16.19
N LYS A 248 -10.65 5.57 -16.84
CA LYS A 248 -10.65 5.77 -18.30
C LYS A 248 -11.12 4.45 -18.91
N LYS A 249 -12.39 4.37 -19.32
CA LYS A 249 -12.82 3.33 -20.24
C LYS A 249 -11.86 3.38 -21.43
N PRO A 250 -11.27 2.25 -21.87
CA PRO A 250 -10.57 2.25 -23.14
C PRO A 250 -11.56 2.77 -24.18
N ALA A 251 -11.16 3.80 -24.92
CA ALA A 251 -11.95 4.27 -26.03
C ALA A 251 -12.06 3.09 -27.00
N ASP A 252 -13.24 2.51 -27.09
CA ASP A 252 -13.62 1.67 -28.22
C ASP A 252 -13.41 2.51 -29.48
N SER A 253 -12.26 2.32 -30.12
CA SER A 253 -12.02 2.80 -31.47
C SER A 253 -12.88 1.94 -32.39
N ALA A 254 -14.16 2.28 -32.45
CA ALA A 254 -15.07 1.86 -33.47
C ALA A 254 -14.64 2.48 -34.80
N GLU A 255 -13.60 1.92 -35.40
CA GLU A 255 -13.32 2.08 -36.82
C GLU A 255 -12.62 0.82 -37.32
N GLY A 256 -13.43 -0.20 -37.59
CA GLY A 256 -12.96 -1.39 -38.28
C GLY A 256 -12.63 -1.06 -39.74
N PRO A 257 -11.49 -1.51 -40.27
CA PRO A 257 -11.28 -1.55 -41.71
C PRO A 257 -11.94 -2.80 -42.28
N LYS A 258 -12.76 -2.58 -43.30
CA LYS A 258 -13.44 -3.58 -44.11
C LYS A 258 -12.45 -4.55 -44.75
N THR A 259 -12.87 -5.80 -44.80
CA THR A 259 -12.33 -6.93 -45.55
C THR A 259 -11.96 -6.54 -46.99
N SER A 260 -10.81 -7.02 -47.47
CA SER A 260 -10.60 -7.28 -48.89
C SER A 260 -9.81 -8.58 -49.03
N GLU A 261 -10.43 -9.50 -49.75
CA GLU A 261 -9.95 -10.84 -50.07
C GLU A 261 -8.65 -10.79 -50.88
N THR A 262 -7.70 -11.66 -50.56
CA THR A 262 -6.81 -12.25 -51.58
C THR A 262 -6.39 -13.65 -51.10
N ARG A 263 -6.93 -14.66 -51.79
CA ARG A 263 -6.48 -16.05 -51.77
C ARG A 263 -5.08 -16.13 -52.37
N LEU A 264 -4.19 -16.91 -51.74
CA LEU A 264 -3.30 -17.85 -52.43
C LEU A 264 -2.83 -18.91 -51.44
N ALA A 265 -3.10 -20.16 -51.79
CA ALA A 265 -2.71 -21.37 -51.06
C ALA A 265 -1.22 -21.66 -51.22
N SER A 266 -0.64 -22.37 -50.25
CA SER A 266 0.35 -23.44 -50.49
C SER A 266 0.49 -24.29 -49.24
N GLU A 267 0.33 -25.60 -49.43
CA GLU A 267 0.50 -26.69 -48.49
C GLU A 267 1.98 -26.88 -48.12
N ASN A 268 2.26 -27.42 -46.93
CA ASN A 268 3.18 -28.56 -46.81
C ASN A 268 3.07 -29.28 -45.46
N VAL A 269 3.27 -30.59 -45.58
CA VAL A 269 3.06 -31.70 -44.66
C VAL A 269 4.38 -32.08 -43.93
N PHE A 270 4.26 -32.95 -42.90
CA PHE A 270 5.26 -33.76 -42.17
C PHE A 270 5.70 -33.22 -40.79
N GLY A 271 5.73 -34.01 -39.70
CA GLY A 271 5.45 -35.43 -39.49
C GLY A 271 5.71 -35.83 -38.03
N ASP A 272 4.98 -36.85 -37.55
CA ASP A 272 5.11 -37.54 -36.27
C ASP A 272 6.49 -38.17 -36.04
N ILE A 273 6.98 -38.21 -34.78
CA ILE A 273 7.61 -39.42 -34.22
C ILE A 273 7.39 -39.53 -32.70
N ASN A 274 6.73 -40.62 -32.29
CA ASN A 274 6.65 -41.16 -30.92
C ASN A 274 7.94 -41.90 -30.54
N GLY A 275 8.27 -41.98 -29.24
CA GLY A 275 9.27 -42.93 -28.74
C GLY A 275 9.59 -42.95 -27.23
N LEU A 276 8.79 -43.72 -26.47
CA LEU A 276 9.17 -44.64 -25.37
C LEU A 276 9.71 -44.16 -23.98
N LEU A 277 8.86 -44.43 -22.97
CA LEU A 277 9.05 -44.63 -21.50
C LEU A 277 9.81 -45.95 -21.17
N PRO A 278 10.34 -46.20 -19.93
CA PRO A 278 9.62 -46.32 -18.62
C PRO A 278 10.34 -45.67 -17.41
N SER A 279 9.65 -45.04 -16.43
CA SER A 279 8.97 -45.56 -15.22
C SER A 279 9.86 -46.29 -14.18
N ASP A 280 10.15 -45.61 -13.05
CA ASP A 280 9.86 -46.01 -11.64
C ASP A 280 10.40 -44.91 -10.70
N GLU A 281 9.53 -44.10 -10.08
CA GLU A 281 8.88 -44.30 -8.77
C GLU A 281 9.68 -43.77 -7.57
N LEU A 282 9.29 -42.59 -7.09
CA LEU A 282 9.02 -42.31 -5.66
C LEU A 282 8.13 -41.06 -5.60
N GLY A 283 6.82 -41.30 -5.67
CA GLY A 283 5.80 -40.27 -5.58
C GLY A 283 5.40 -39.97 -4.13
N ILE A 284 5.24 -38.69 -3.83
CA ILE A 284 4.17 -38.21 -2.95
C ILE A 284 3.53 -37.05 -3.70
N GLY A 285 2.43 -37.35 -4.38
CA GLY A 285 1.64 -36.39 -5.13
C GLY A 285 0.68 -35.62 -4.23
N LEU A 286 0.34 -34.41 -4.65
CA LEU A 286 -0.98 -33.83 -4.49
C LEU A 286 -1.19 -32.83 -5.63
N HIS A 287 -1.73 -33.34 -6.73
CA HIS A 287 -2.31 -32.55 -7.80
C HIS A 287 -3.74 -32.22 -7.37
N ALA A 288 -4.04 -30.94 -7.18
CA ALA A 288 -5.42 -30.46 -7.06
C ALA A 288 -5.58 -29.21 -7.91
N SER A 289 -5.86 -29.43 -9.19
CA SER A 289 -6.56 -28.46 -10.03
C SER A 289 -8.01 -28.41 -9.55
N LEU A 290 -8.39 -27.33 -8.88
CA LEU A 290 -9.77 -26.85 -8.87
C LEU A 290 -9.75 -25.32 -8.86
N THR A 291 -10.08 -24.73 -10.00
CA THR A 291 -10.54 -23.35 -10.10
C THR A 291 -11.76 -23.14 -9.19
N PRO A 292 -11.80 -22.11 -8.35
CA PRO A 292 -13.05 -21.61 -7.81
C PRO A 292 -13.53 -20.48 -8.72
N ARG A 293 -14.52 -20.81 -9.55
CA ARG A 293 -15.38 -19.83 -10.19
C ARG A 293 -16.26 -19.22 -9.09
N PHE A 294 -15.93 -18.03 -8.60
CA PHE A 294 -16.71 -17.33 -7.58
C PHE A 294 -17.92 -16.62 -8.22
N PRO A 295 -19.17 -16.99 -7.87
CA PRO A 295 -20.35 -16.36 -8.44
C PRO A 295 -20.92 -15.33 -7.47
N TYR A 296 -20.28 -14.17 -7.30
CA TYR A 296 -20.87 -13.03 -6.57
C TYR A 296 -20.24 -11.71 -7.05
N LEU A 297 -20.62 -11.27 -8.25
CA LEU A 297 -20.33 -9.91 -8.74
C LEU A 297 -21.51 -9.32 -9.53
N GLU A 298 -22.71 -9.84 -9.31
CA GLU A 298 -23.95 -9.19 -9.78
C GLU A 298 -24.57 -8.46 -8.61
N GLY A 299 -24.47 -7.12 -8.60
CA GLY A 299 -25.23 -6.29 -7.65
C GLY A 299 -24.66 -4.95 -7.23
N LEU A 300 -23.53 -4.47 -7.77
CA LEU A 300 -23.07 -3.10 -7.47
C LEU A 300 -23.72 -2.07 -8.42
N VAL A 301 -24.98 -1.74 -8.15
CA VAL A 301 -25.58 -0.48 -8.64
C VAL A 301 -25.38 0.57 -7.56
N PRO A 302 -24.75 1.72 -7.84
CA PRO A 302 -24.49 2.73 -6.81
C PRO A 302 -25.80 3.48 -6.48
N SER A 303 -26.30 3.25 -5.26
CA SER A 303 -27.20 4.19 -4.58
C SER A 303 -26.34 5.17 -3.77
N PRO A 304 -26.75 6.44 -3.58
CA PRO A 304 -26.07 7.34 -2.65
C PRO A 304 -26.20 6.79 -1.23
N SER A 305 -25.18 6.04 -0.79
CA SER A 305 -25.13 5.43 0.54
C SER A 305 -24.72 6.44 1.60
N ASP A 306 -25.50 6.49 2.67
CA ASP A 306 -25.11 7.13 3.93
C ASP A 306 -23.87 6.42 4.50
N LEU A 307 -22.96 7.15 5.11
CA LEU A 307 -21.70 6.59 5.63
C LEU A 307 -21.91 5.58 6.77
N THR A 308 -23.10 5.53 7.35
CA THR A 308 -23.58 4.47 8.24
C THR A 308 -23.50 3.08 7.61
N ASP A 309 -23.64 2.96 6.28
CA ASP A 309 -23.46 1.70 5.56
C ASP A 309 -22.01 1.19 5.51
N LEU A 310 -21.03 1.99 5.94
CA LEU A 310 -19.64 1.57 6.07
C LEU A 310 -19.45 0.61 7.25
N PHE A 311 -20.22 0.79 8.34
CA PHE A 311 -20.22 -0.10 9.50
C PHE A 311 -20.93 -1.43 9.25
N ASN A 312 -21.79 -1.48 8.23
CA ASN A 312 -22.50 -2.69 7.81
C ASN A 312 -21.66 -3.58 6.87
N VAL A 313 -20.45 -3.15 6.48
CA VAL A 313 -19.51 -3.99 5.73
C VAL A 313 -18.92 -5.04 6.67
N ASP A 314 -18.99 -6.31 6.29
CA ASP A 314 -18.18 -7.34 6.95
C ASP A 314 -16.70 -7.10 6.63
N LEU A 315 -16.02 -6.42 7.56
CA LEU A 315 -14.59 -6.14 7.45
C LEU A 315 -13.74 -7.40 7.69
N GLY A 316 -14.31 -8.52 8.16
CA GLY A 316 -13.55 -9.71 8.50
C GLY A 316 -12.35 -9.42 9.41
N GLU A 317 -11.18 -9.95 9.07
CA GLU A 317 -9.92 -9.68 9.80
C GLU A 317 -9.46 -8.21 9.72
N LEU A 318 -9.94 -7.44 8.74
CA LEU A 318 -9.58 -6.03 8.62
C LEU A 318 -10.10 -5.21 9.79
N GLY A 319 -11.28 -5.54 10.35
CA GLY A 319 -11.83 -4.84 11.51
C GLY A 319 -10.97 -4.99 12.77
N GLN A 320 -10.08 -5.98 12.83
CA GLN A 320 -9.13 -6.15 13.94
C GLN A 320 -7.88 -5.28 13.77
N ILE A 321 -7.54 -4.93 12.53
CA ILE A 321 -6.28 -4.31 12.13
C ILE A 321 -6.47 -2.81 11.85
N TRP A 322 -7.54 -2.45 11.15
CA TRP A 322 -7.79 -1.09 10.70
C TRP A 322 -8.66 -0.33 11.70
N ASP A 323 -8.20 0.86 12.06
CA ASP A 323 -8.82 1.72 13.05
C ASP A 323 -9.59 2.85 12.34
N LEU A 324 -10.90 2.61 12.14
CA LEU A 324 -11.81 3.51 11.42
C LEU A 324 -11.97 4.86 12.13
N ASP A 325 -11.85 4.89 13.46
CA ASP A 325 -11.98 6.11 14.26
C ASP A 325 -10.88 7.14 13.93
N ASN A 326 -9.75 6.69 13.40
CA ASN A 326 -8.68 7.58 12.96
C ASN A 326 -9.03 8.43 11.73
N LEU A 327 -10.09 8.09 10.98
CA LEU A 327 -10.54 8.90 9.85
C LEU A 327 -11.30 10.17 10.30
N GLY A 328 -11.62 10.30 11.59
CA GLY A 328 -12.27 11.51 12.13
C GLY A 328 -13.63 11.80 11.48
N LEU A 329 -14.28 10.80 10.93
CA LEU A 329 -15.58 10.93 10.27
C LEU A 329 -16.67 10.83 11.33
N ASN A 330 -17.26 11.97 11.71
CA ASN A 330 -18.37 12.00 12.66
C ASN A 330 -19.64 11.51 11.95
N PHE A 331 -20.01 10.25 12.18
CA PHE A 331 -21.29 9.72 11.76
C PHE A 331 -22.25 9.87 12.94
N GLY A 332 -23.32 10.64 12.76
CA GLY A 332 -24.24 10.99 13.84
C GLY A 332 -24.70 9.74 14.61
N HIS A 333 -24.19 9.57 15.83
CA HIS A 333 -24.83 8.77 16.85
C HIS A 333 -26.10 9.51 17.27
N ASN A 334 -27.16 9.40 16.47
CA ASN A 334 -28.50 9.55 17.00
C ASN A 334 -28.79 8.29 17.81
N ILE A 335 -28.32 8.26 19.06
CA ILE A 335 -28.95 7.43 20.07
C ILE A 335 -30.31 8.09 20.33
N PRO A 336 -31.45 7.43 20.02
CA PRO A 336 -32.74 7.98 20.39
C PRO A 336 -32.90 7.89 21.91
N ALA A 337 -32.98 9.08 22.52
CA ALA A 337 -33.44 9.46 23.88
C ALA A 337 -32.89 8.68 25.08
#